data_AF-A0A2U2ZGT3-F1
#
_entry.id   AF-A0A2U2ZGT3-F1
#
_cell.length_a   1.000
_cell.length_b   1.000
_cell.length_c   1.000
_cell.angle_alpha   90.00
_cell.angle_beta   90.00
_cell.angle_gamma   90.00
#
_symmetry.space_group_name_H-M   'P 1'
#
loop_
_entity.id
_entity.type
_entity.pdbx_description
1 polymer ?
#
loop_
_entity_poly.entity_id
_entity_poly.type
_entity_poly.pdbx_seq_one_letter_code
_entity_poly.pdbx_strand_id
1 'polypeptide(L)'
;MLPYGISALCIRDQELQIPGVLFGLDEPVAATVRQVQFCVPLKTGPGSALFAFMTEDIEHRTEYLDVLSGIMKSVSTKEPHGENTPEADGPDTGGTEKPA
;
A
#
# COMPACT_ATOMS: atom_id res chain seq x y z
N MET A 1 6.76 -6.08 -14.70
CA MET A 1 5.96 -6.91 -13.77
C MET A 1 5.72 -6.13 -12.49
N LEU A 2 4.51 -6.18 -11.92
CA LEU A 2 4.22 -5.56 -10.63
C LEU A 2 4.99 -6.29 -9.52
N PRO A 3 5.61 -5.59 -8.55
CA PRO A 3 6.50 -6.19 -7.55
C PRO A 3 5.83 -7.21 -6.63
N TYR A 4 4.49 -7.25 -6.61
CA TYR A 4 3.64 -8.12 -5.81
C TYR A 4 2.68 -8.98 -6.64
N GLY A 5 2.80 -9.01 -7.98
CA GLY A 5 1.81 -9.68 -8.84
C GLY A 5 0.50 -8.88 -9.00
N ILE A 6 -0.58 -9.56 -9.38
CA ILE A 6 -1.89 -8.92 -9.59
C ILE A 6 -2.56 -8.70 -8.23
N SER A 7 -2.83 -7.45 -7.89
CA SER A 7 -3.61 -7.07 -6.70
C SER A 7 -5.10 -6.94 -7.05
N ALA A 8 -5.97 -7.28 -6.10
CA ALA A 8 -7.41 -7.06 -6.23
C ALA A 8 -7.82 -5.76 -5.53
N LEU A 9 -8.75 -5.02 -6.16
CA LEU A 9 -9.34 -3.80 -5.63
C LEU A 9 -10.85 -4.01 -5.45
N CYS A 10 -11.36 -3.76 -4.25
CA CYS A 10 -12.79 -3.71 -3.97
C CYS A 10 -13.14 -2.32 -3.42
N ILE A 11 -14.14 -1.68 -4.01
CA ILE A 11 -14.69 -0.41 -3.53
C ILE A 11 -16.17 -0.66 -3.24
N ARG A 12 -16.61 -0.29 -2.05
CA ARG A 12 -18.02 -0.38 -1.64
C ARG A 12 -18.38 0.75 -0.71
N ASP A 13 -19.62 1.19 -0.79
CA ASP A 13 -20.20 2.11 0.17
C ASP A 13 -20.98 1.28 1.19
N GLN A 14 -20.79 1.57 2.47
CA GLN A 14 -21.37 0.84 3.58
C GLN A 14 -22.05 1.82 4.53
N GLU A 15 -23.30 1.55 4.89
CA GLU A 15 -23.94 2.20 6.03
C GLU A 15 -23.39 1.58 7.32
N LEU A 16 -22.83 2.42 8.18
CA LEU A 16 -22.25 2.03 9.45
C LEU A 16 -22.82 2.90 10.57
N GLN A 17 -23.07 2.28 11.71
CA GLN A 17 -23.29 3.01 12.95
C GLN A 17 -21.90 3.38 13.48
N ILE A 18 -21.51 4.65 13.40
CA ILE A 18 -20.17 5.07 13.80
C ILE A 18 -20.25 5.67 15.21
N PRO A 19 -19.72 4.96 16.22
CA PRO A 19 -19.73 5.47 17.58
C PRO A 19 -18.74 6.64 17.68
N GLY A 20 -19.24 7.80 18.11
CA GLY A 20 -18.38 8.92 18.50
C GLY A 20 -17.83 9.81 17.37
N VAL A 21 -18.40 9.80 16.16
CA VAL A 21 -18.05 10.79 15.10
C VAL A 21 -18.32 12.23 15.57
N LEU A 22 -19.27 12.39 16.47
CA LEU A 22 -19.60 13.64 17.12
C LEU A 22 -19.42 13.49 18.63
N PHE A 23 -18.41 14.16 19.17
CA PHE A 23 -18.24 14.28 20.62
C PHE A 23 -19.49 14.94 21.23
N GLY A 24 -20.11 14.28 22.21
CA GLY A 24 -21.30 14.79 22.91
C GLY A 24 -22.65 14.22 22.47
N LEU A 25 -22.68 13.21 21.60
CA LEU A 25 -23.88 12.41 21.36
C LEU A 25 -23.86 11.12 22.18
N ASP A 26 -24.97 10.82 22.85
CA ASP A 26 -25.13 9.60 23.65
C ASP A 26 -25.35 8.34 22.79
N GLU A 27 -25.79 8.52 21.54
CA GLU A 27 -26.13 7.43 20.62
C GLU A 27 -25.24 7.46 19.35
N PRO A 28 -24.85 6.28 18.82
CA PRO A 28 -24.16 6.19 17.54
C PRO A 28 -24.95 6.84 16.40
N VAL A 29 -24.24 7.47 15.45
CA VAL A 29 -24.85 8.08 14.28
C VAL A 29 -24.66 7.16 13.07
N ALA A 30 -25.72 6.96 12.30
CA ALA A 30 -25.65 6.27 11.03
C ALA A 30 -24.93 7.16 10.01
N ALA A 31 -23.85 6.65 9.42
CA ALA A 31 -23.09 7.32 8.38
C ALA A 31 -22.83 6.37 7.21
N THR A 32 -22.83 6.91 6.00
CA THR A 32 -22.37 6.17 4.82
C THR A 32 -20.87 6.37 4.67
N VAL A 33 -20.12 5.27 4.70
CA VAL A 33 -18.68 5.26 4.53
C VAL A 33 -18.30 4.50 3.29
N ARG A 34 -17.44 5.10 2.47
CA ARG A 34 -16.77 4.41 1.39
C ARG A 34 -15.59 3.63 1.93
N GLN A 35 -15.59 2.33 1.69
CA GLN A 35 -14.48 1.45 1.96
C GLN A 35 -13.77 1.07 0.65
N VAL A 36 -12.46 1.27 0.63
CA VAL A 36 -11.56 0.81 -0.44
C VAL A 36 -10.61 -0.23 0.12
N GLN A 37 -10.59 -1.41 -0.50
CA GLN A 37 -9.77 -2.54 -0.09
C GLN A 37 -8.79 -2.92 -1.20
N PHE A 38 -7.51 -2.98 -0.86
CA PHE A 38 -6.45 -3.52 -1.71
C PHE A 38 -5.93 -4.83 -1.11
N CYS A 39 -6.08 -5.93 -1.84
CA CYS A 39 -5.45 -7.20 -1.52
C CYS A 39 -4.16 -7.32 -2.31
N VAL A 40 -3.02 -7.18 -1.63
CA VAL A 40 -1.68 -7.26 -2.23
C VAL A 40 -1.02 -8.58 -1.85
N PRO A 41 -0.65 -9.44 -2.82
CA PRO A 41 0.04 -10.69 -2.51
C PRO A 41 1.38 -10.43 -1.81
N LEU A 42 1.71 -11.23 -0.80
CA LEU A 42 3.04 -11.17 -0.20
C LEU A 42 4.06 -11.83 -1.13
N LYS A 43 5.29 -11.30 -1.14
CA LYS A 43 6.38 -11.89 -1.93
C LYS A 43 6.71 -13.33 -1.52
N THR A 44 6.53 -13.64 -0.24
CA THR A 44 6.90 -14.93 0.35
C THR A 44 5.66 -15.57 0.98
N GLY A 45 5.38 -16.81 0.59
CA GLY A 45 4.25 -17.59 1.11
C GLY A 45 2.91 -17.29 0.44
N PRO A 46 1.83 -17.98 0.86
CA PRO A 46 0.51 -17.88 0.24
C PRO A 46 -0.34 -16.68 0.74
N GLY A 47 0.25 -15.78 1.53
CA GLY A 47 -0.46 -14.70 2.21
C GLY A 47 -0.70 -13.47 1.33
N SER A 48 -1.60 -12.59 1.79
CA SER A 48 -1.82 -11.27 1.21
C SER A 48 -1.93 -10.23 2.33
N ALA A 49 -1.40 -9.03 2.08
CA ALA A 49 -1.66 -7.86 2.89
C ALA A 49 -2.97 -7.22 2.42
N LEU A 50 -3.87 -6.92 3.37
CA LEU A 50 -5.09 -6.18 3.12
C LEU A 50 -4.91 -4.74 3.59
N PHE A 51 -4.97 -3.78 2.67
CA PHE A 51 -5.05 -2.36 3.00
C PHE A 51 -6.51 -1.93 2.88
N ALA A 52 -7.11 -1.49 3.98
CA ALA A 52 -8.48 -1.01 4.01
C ALA A 52 -8.49 0.48 4.38
N PHE A 53 -9.01 1.31 3.47
CA PHE A 53 -9.21 2.73 3.68
C PHE A 53 -10.70 3.02 3.76
N MET A 54 -11.09 3.84 4.72
CA MET A 54 -12.48 4.17 4.98
C MET A 54 -12.61 5.69 5.07
N THR A 55 -13.62 6.25 4.40
CA THR A 55 -13.90 7.70 4.41
C THR A 55 -15.39 7.97 4.32
N GLU A 56 -15.88 8.98 5.05
CA GLU A 56 -17.24 9.53 4.90
C GLU A 56 -17.35 10.47 3.69
N ASP A 57 -16.21 10.89 3.11
CA ASP A 57 -16.19 11.71 1.92
C ASP A 57 -16.48 10.87 0.66
N ILE A 58 -17.76 10.69 0.40
CA ILE A 58 -18.27 9.90 -0.73
C ILE A 58 -18.40 10.70 -2.03
N GLU A 59 -18.40 12.03 -1.95
CA GLU A 59 -18.62 12.93 -3.09
C GLU A 59 -17.36 13.07 -3.96
N HIS A 60 -16.17 13.17 -3.34
CA HIS A 60 -14.89 13.38 -4.04
C HIS A 60 -14.22 12.06 -4.46
N ARG A 61 -14.96 11.19 -5.14
CA ARG A 61 -14.55 9.82 -5.45
C ARG A 61 -13.24 9.74 -6.23
N THR A 62 -13.09 10.55 -7.26
CA THR A 62 -11.98 10.49 -8.22
C THR A 62 -10.68 10.92 -7.57
N GLU A 63 -10.71 12.02 -6.83
CA GLU A 63 -9.57 12.58 -6.10
C GLU A 63 -9.05 11.57 -5.07
N TYR A 64 -9.96 10.89 -4.38
CA TYR A 64 -9.59 9.89 -3.38
C TYR A 64 -8.92 8.66 -4.00
N LEU A 65 -9.38 8.22 -5.17
CA LEU A 65 -8.76 7.10 -5.89
C LEU A 65 -7.34 7.42 -6.35
N ASP A 66 -7.06 8.66 -6.73
CA ASP A 66 -5.71 9.09 -7.11
C ASP A 66 -4.75 9.04 -5.92
N VAL A 67 -5.19 9.53 -4.75
CA VAL A 67 -4.41 9.44 -3.50
C VAL A 67 -4.13 7.99 -3.14
N LEU A 68 -5.16 7.15 -3.15
CA LEU A 68 -5.02 5.72 -2.86
C LEU A 68 -4.10 5.01 -3.86
N SER A 69 -4.22 5.34 -5.15
CA SER A 69 -3.31 4.84 -6.19
C SER A 69 -1.86 5.25 -5.91
N GLY A 70 -1.64 6.50 -5.50
CA GLY A 70 -0.34 7.02 -5.10
C GLY A 70 0.27 6.24 -3.93
N ILE A 71 -0.51 6.03 -2.87
CA ILE A 71 -0.09 5.22 -1.71
C ILE A 71 0.29 3.81 -2.17
N MET A 72 -0.57 3.14 -2.94
CA MET A 72 -0.29 1.79 -3.42
C MET A 72 0.93 1.69 -4.34
N LYS A 73 1.20 2.72 -5.14
CA LYS A 73 2.41 2.82 -5.98
C LYS A 73 3.69 3.03 -5.16
N SER A 74 3.59 3.60 -3.95
CA SER A 74 4.72 3.79 -3.04
C SER A 74 5.12 2.54 -2.27
N VAL A 75 4.28 1.50 -2.29
CA VAL A 75 4.55 0.24 -1.57
C VAL A 75 5.77 -0.44 -2.19
N SER A 76 6.85 -0.50 -1.41
CA SER A 76 8.13 -1.09 -1.80
C SER A 76 8.41 -2.37 -1.03
N THR A 77 9.07 -3.30 -1.71
CA THR A 77 9.59 -4.55 -1.13
C THR A 77 11.08 -4.48 -0.84
N LYS A 78 11.74 -3.41 -1.29
CA LYS A 78 13.13 -3.19 -0.96
C LYS A 78 13.17 -2.67 0.46
N GLU A 79 13.99 -3.30 1.29
CA GLU A 79 14.31 -2.72 2.59
C GLU A 79 14.85 -1.30 2.38
N PRO A 80 14.48 -0.34 3.23
CA PRO A 80 15.06 0.98 3.16
C PRO A 80 16.56 0.83 3.44
N HIS A 81 17.39 1.02 2.42
CA HIS A 81 18.82 1.18 2.64
C HIS A 81 18.99 2.45 3.47
N GLY A 82 19.40 2.30 4.73
CA GLY A 82 19.83 3.44 5.52
C GLY A 82 20.93 4.17 4.78
N GLU A 83 20.92 5.50 4.80
CA GLU A 83 22.02 6.37 4.35
C GLU A 83 23.27 6.10 5.21
N ASN A 84 23.92 4.93 5.10
CA ASN A 84 25.18 4.59 5.79
C ASN A 84 25.87 3.36 5.18
N THR A 85 25.75 3.14 3.87
CA THR A 85 26.67 2.23 3.19
C THR A 85 27.18 2.92 1.93
N PRO A 86 28.47 3.28 1.85
CA PRO A 86 29.05 3.72 0.59
C PRO A 86 28.86 2.60 -0.43
N GLU A 87 28.29 2.92 -1.58
CA GLU A 87 28.39 2.07 -2.76
C GLU A 87 29.87 1.74 -2.98
N ALA A 88 30.23 0.47 -2.79
CA ALA A 88 31.49 -0.04 -3.29
C ALA A 88 31.35 -0.18 -4.80
N ASP A 89 31.45 0.96 -5.49
CA ASP A 89 31.71 1.03 -6.91
C ASP A 89 33.18 0.61 -7.10
N GLY A 90 33.38 -0.69 -7.30
CA GLY A 90 34.68 -1.31 -7.51
C GLY A 90 34.88 -1.62 -8.99
N PRO A 91 35.95 -1.14 -9.63
CA PRO A 91 36.11 -1.17 -11.08
C PRO A 91 36.47 -2.57 -11.60
N ASP A 92 35.98 -2.80 -12.81
CA ASP A 92 36.38 -3.81 -13.78
C ASP A 92 37.89 -4.12 -13.70
N THR A 93 38.24 -5.36 -13.35
CA THR A 93 39.61 -5.87 -13.47
C THR A 93 39.59 -7.26 -14.10
N GLY A 94 39.62 -7.24 -15.43
CA GLY A 94 40.69 -7.86 -16.20
C GLY A 94 40.87 -9.36 -16.03
N GLY A 95 40.42 -10.11 -17.04
CA GLY A 95 40.89 -11.47 -17.25
C GLY A 95 42.40 -11.49 -17.49
N THR A 96 43.10 -12.44 -16.88
CA THR A 96 44.35 -12.99 -17.41
C THR A 96 44.60 -14.40 -16.84
N GLU A 97 44.48 -15.37 -17.75
CA GLU A 97 45.36 -16.54 -17.99
C GLU A 97 45.73 -17.53 -16.86
N LYS A 98 45.59 -18.81 -17.24
CA LYS A 98 46.01 -20.04 -16.55
C LYS A 98 47.41 -20.44 -17.06
N PRO A 99 48.28 -20.99 -16.21
CA PRO A 99 49.17 -22.09 -16.64
C PRO A 99 49.06 -23.27 -15.65
N ALA A 100 48.84 -24.51 -16.11
CA ALA A 100 49.81 -25.50 -16.61
C ALA A 100 50.59 -26.16 -15.47
#